data_AF-A0A3M2AZP6-F1
#
_entry.id   AF-A0A3M2AZP6-F1
#
_cell.length_a   1.000
_cell.length_b   1.000
_cell.length_c   1.000
_cell.angle_alpha   90.00
_cell.angle_beta   90.00
_cell.angle_gamma   90.00
#
_symmetry.space_group_name_H-M   'P 1'
#
loop_
_entity.id
_entity.type
_entity.pdbx_description
1 polymer ?
#
loop_
_entity_poly.entity_id
_entity_poly.type
_entity_poly.pdbx_seq_one_letter_code
_entity_poly.pdbx_strand_id
1 'polypeptide(L)'
;ALGITNVIWLGQGIAGDDTHGHIDDVCRFVGPCTVVLCQESNPSDVNYRPLAENRERLEGQRLADGSRLEVIPLPMPAPLVFDGYRLPASYANFYIGNTVVLVPTFNDPHDREALGILSELFPDRTVVGIHAGDVVWGFGTLHCLTQQQPALPR
;
A
#
# COMPACT_ATOMS: atom_id res chain seq x y z
N ALA A 1 1.04 1.41 -24.86
CA ALA A 1 0.50 2.47 -23.98
C ALA A 1 -0.50 1.84 -23.03
N LEU A 2 -0.61 2.32 -21.78
CA LEU A 2 -1.43 1.69 -20.72
C LEU A 2 -2.95 1.86 -20.90
N GLY A 3 -3.41 2.61 -21.90
CA GLY A 3 -4.85 2.79 -22.18
C GLY A 3 -5.60 3.71 -21.20
N ILE A 4 -4.90 4.33 -20.25
CA ILE A 4 -5.48 5.25 -19.27
C ILE A 4 -5.66 6.67 -19.83
N THR A 5 -6.68 7.38 -19.34
CA THR A 5 -7.02 8.77 -19.75
C THR A 5 -6.82 9.80 -18.64
N ASN A 6 -6.64 9.35 -17.40
CA ASN A 6 -6.44 10.20 -16.23
C ASN A 6 -5.26 9.65 -15.40
N VAL A 7 -4.47 10.55 -14.81
CA VAL A 7 -3.33 10.23 -13.93
C VAL A 7 -3.40 11.12 -12.70
N ILE A 8 -3.44 10.51 -11.52
CA ILE A 8 -3.38 11.21 -10.23
C ILE A 8 -1.93 11.13 -9.72
N TRP A 9 -1.30 12.30 -9.54
CA TRP A 9 0.11 12.40 -9.14
C TRP A 9 0.24 12.64 -7.64
N LEU A 10 0.72 11.63 -6.92
CA LEU A 10 1.10 11.76 -5.52
C LEU A 10 2.47 12.44 -5.36
N GLY A 11 2.77 12.82 -4.13
CA GLY A 11 4.04 13.39 -3.71
C GLY A 11 5.06 12.32 -3.36
N GLN A 12 5.78 12.53 -2.26
CA GLN A 12 6.86 11.65 -1.82
C GLN A 12 6.34 10.31 -1.29
N GLY A 13 7.18 9.27 -1.39
CA GLY A 13 6.93 7.97 -0.78
C GLY A 13 7.36 7.89 0.69
N ILE A 14 7.70 6.68 1.14
CA ILE A 14 8.09 6.40 2.53
C ILE A 14 9.61 6.39 2.71
N ALA A 15 10.07 6.58 3.95
CA ALA A 15 11.47 6.49 4.30
C ALA A 15 11.99 5.05 4.24
N GLY A 16 13.27 4.92 3.89
CA GLY A 16 13.93 3.62 3.71
C GLY A 16 13.78 3.04 2.30
N ASP A 17 12.91 3.61 1.49
CA ASP A 17 12.69 3.19 0.10
C ASP A 17 13.87 3.56 -0.81
N ASP A 18 14.30 2.63 -1.66
CA ASP A 18 15.36 2.78 -2.65
C ASP A 18 14.84 2.97 -4.08
N THR A 19 13.52 2.95 -4.27
CA THR A 19 12.86 3.05 -5.57
C THR A 19 12.52 4.49 -6.01
N HIS A 20 12.84 5.48 -5.18
CA HIS A 20 12.49 6.90 -5.34
C HIS A 20 10.99 7.22 -5.19
N GLY A 21 10.27 6.49 -4.34
CA GLY A 21 8.88 6.73 -3.96
C GLY A 21 7.90 5.91 -4.78
N HIS A 22 8.14 4.62 -4.96
CA HIS A 22 7.23 3.76 -5.70
C HIS A 22 5.85 3.71 -5.02
N ILE A 23 4.80 3.79 -5.84
CA ILE A 23 3.43 3.99 -5.38
C ILE A 23 2.91 2.78 -4.59
N ASP A 24 3.48 1.59 -4.80
CA ASP A 24 2.98 0.35 -4.22
C ASP A 24 3.26 0.21 -2.72
N ASP A 25 4.21 0.97 -2.18
CA ASP A 25 4.44 1.12 -0.73
C ASP A 25 3.58 2.21 -0.08
N VAL A 26 2.80 2.96 -0.87
CA VAL A 26 2.11 4.18 -0.42
C VAL A 26 0.60 4.08 -0.58
N CYS A 27 0.11 3.70 -1.76
CA CYS A 27 -1.30 3.80 -2.12
C CYS A 27 -1.71 2.75 -3.15
N ARG A 28 -2.83 2.07 -2.94
CA ARG A 28 -3.29 0.97 -3.81
C ARG A 28 -4.78 1.05 -4.07
N PHE A 29 -5.19 0.86 -5.32
CA PHE A 29 -6.59 0.57 -5.64
C PHE A 29 -7.00 -0.78 -5.05
N VAL A 30 -8.12 -0.78 -4.34
CA VAL A 30 -8.77 -1.98 -3.76
C VAL A 30 -10.16 -2.20 -4.35
N GLY A 31 -10.63 -1.25 -5.17
CA GLY A 31 -11.85 -1.35 -5.95
C GLY A 31 -11.84 -0.33 -7.09
N PRO A 32 -12.93 -0.22 -7.88
CA PRO A 32 -13.00 0.71 -9.00
C PRO A 32 -12.86 2.18 -8.59
N CYS A 33 -13.39 2.55 -7.41
CA CYS A 33 -13.38 3.92 -6.90
C CYS A 33 -12.76 4.09 -5.51
N THR A 34 -12.10 3.05 -4.99
CA THR A 34 -11.59 3.03 -3.62
C THR A 34 -10.10 2.69 -3.63
N VAL A 35 -9.32 3.49 -2.91
CA VAL A 35 -7.91 3.25 -2.64
C VAL A 35 -7.68 3.11 -1.14
N VAL A 36 -6.68 2.32 -0.77
CA VAL A 36 -6.05 2.40 0.55
C VAL A 36 -4.82 3.29 0.45
N LEU A 37 -4.60 4.15 1.44
CA LEU A 37 -3.46 5.05 1.55
C LEU A 37 -2.77 4.85 2.90
N CYS A 38 -1.46 4.63 2.88
CA CYS A 38 -0.64 4.56 4.08
C CYS A 38 -0.80 5.82 4.94
N GLN A 39 -0.98 5.64 6.24
CA GLN A 39 -1.16 6.71 7.22
C GLN A 39 -0.24 6.46 8.42
N GLU A 40 0.61 7.43 8.69
CA GLU A 40 1.38 7.51 9.93
C GLU A 40 0.66 8.47 10.88
N SER A 41 0.50 8.07 12.13
CA SER A 41 -0.23 8.84 13.16
C SER A 41 0.70 9.63 14.08
N ASN A 42 1.97 9.24 14.16
CA ASN A 42 2.98 9.90 14.98
C ASN A 42 3.57 11.11 14.24
N PRO A 43 3.31 12.37 14.67
CA PRO A 43 3.80 13.57 13.99
C PRO A 43 5.32 13.74 14.00
N SER A 44 6.03 12.97 14.84
CA SER A 44 7.49 12.99 14.91
C SER A 44 8.15 11.99 13.96
N ASP A 45 7.37 11.08 13.36
CA ASP A 45 7.91 10.15 12.38
C ASP A 45 8.09 10.84 11.02
N VAL A 46 9.18 10.50 10.32
CA VAL A 46 9.53 11.11 9.03
C VAL A 46 8.48 10.85 7.94
N ASN A 47 7.70 9.76 8.04
CA ASN A 47 6.64 9.42 7.09
C ASN A 47 5.36 10.23 7.31
N TYR A 48 5.17 10.84 8.49
CA TYR A 48 3.92 11.54 8.83
C TYR A 48 3.56 12.61 7.81
N ARG A 49 4.50 13.53 7.53
CA ARG A 49 4.24 14.67 6.65
C ARG A 49 4.04 14.25 5.19
N PRO A 50 4.93 13.44 4.55
CA PRO A 50 4.70 12.96 3.19
C PRO A 50 3.36 12.25 3.00
N LEU A 51 2.96 11.40 3.95
CA LEU A 51 1.70 10.66 3.87
C LEU A 51 0.49 11.56 4.07
N ALA A 52 0.56 12.55 4.96
CA ALA A 52 -0.48 13.57 5.12
C ALA A 52 -0.64 14.43 3.86
N GLU A 53 0.46 14.86 3.23
CA GLU A 53 0.42 15.62 1.97
C GLU A 53 -0.20 14.78 0.83
N ASN A 54 0.08 13.47 0.78
CA ASN A 54 -0.57 12.56 -0.16
C ASN A 54 -2.07 12.41 0.09
N ARG A 55 -2.49 12.39 1.36
CA ARG A 55 -3.91 12.39 1.73
C ARG A 55 -4.61 13.64 1.20
N GLU A 56 -4.05 14.83 1.45
CA GLU A 56 -4.58 16.11 0.95
C GLU A 56 -4.69 16.13 -0.58
N ARG A 57 -3.73 15.55 -1.30
CA ARG A 57 -3.76 15.46 -2.77
C ARG A 57 -4.89 14.57 -3.29
N LEU A 58 -5.24 13.52 -2.58
CA LEU A 58 -6.33 12.61 -2.95
C LEU A 58 -7.70 13.16 -2.54
N GLU A 59 -7.76 14.08 -1.59
CA GLU A 59 -9.02 14.68 -1.15
C GLU A 59 -9.74 15.36 -2.31
N GLY A 60 -10.99 14.95 -2.51
CA GLY A 60 -11.85 15.53 -3.54
C GLY A 60 -11.51 15.14 -4.98
N GLN A 61 -10.53 14.27 -5.21
CA GLN A 61 -10.19 13.77 -6.54
C GLN A 61 -11.38 13.09 -7.23
N ARG A 62 -11.31 13.08 -8.56
CA ARG A 62 -12.25 12.38 -9.44
C ARG A 62 -11.51 11.41 -10.33
N LEU A 63 -12.14 10.26 -10.56
CA LEU A 63 -11.65 9.29 -11.52
C LEU A 63 -12.06 9.68 -12.95
N ALA A 64 -11.53 8.93 -13.92
CA ALA A 64 -11.76 9.21 -15.34
C ALA A 64 -13.25 9.19 -15.75
N ASP A 65 -14.07 8.43 -15.02
CA ASP A 65 -15.53 8.34 -15.22
C ASP A 65 -16.31 9.42 -14.44
N GLY A 66 -15.63 10.32 -13.74
CA GLY A 66 -16.22 11.37 -12.93
C GLY A 66 -16.69 10.91 -11.54
N SER A 67 -16.47 9.64 -11.16
CA SER A 67 -16.76 9.16 -9.80
C SER A 67 -15.81 9.77 -8.77
N ARG A 68 -16.25 9.84 -7.51
CA ARG A 68 -15.40 10.30 -6.39
C ARG A 68 -14.46 9.19 -5.98
N LEU A 69 -13.19 9.53 -5.78
CA LEU A 69 -12.24 8.62 -5.16
C LEU A 69 -12.49 8.56 -3.65
N GLU A 70 -12.70 7.35 -3.14
CA GLU A 70 -12.73 7.04 -1.72
C GLU A 70 -11.31 6.66 -1.26
N VAL A 71 -10.90 7.21 -0.12
CA VAL A 71 -9.56 6.98 0.46
C VAL A 71 -9.71 6.40 1.85
N ILE A 72 -9.28 5.16 2.01
CA ILE A 72 -9.31 4.44 3.28
C ILE A 72 -7.90 4.44 3.87
N PRO A 73 -7.72 4.90 5.12
CA PRO A 73 -6.39 4.88 5.73
C PRO A 73 -5.96 3.45 6.02
N LEU A 74 -4.71 3.14 5.71
CA LEU A 74 -4.03 1.90 6.10
C LEU A 74 -2.89 2.29 7.05
N PRO A 75 -2.78 1.71 8.25
CA PRO A 75 -1.74 2.12 9.20
C PRO A 75 -0.35 1.84 8.64
N MET A 76 0.66 2.59 9.06
CA MET A 76 2.05 2.20 8.88
C MET A 76 2.46 1.20 9.97
N PRO A 77 3.32 0.21 9.68
CA PRO A 77 3.99 -0.54 10.73
C PRO A 77 4.91 0.39 11.55
N ALA A 78 5.24 0.01 12.78
CA ALA A 78 6.29 0.71 13.51
C ALA A 78 7.62 0.72 12.70
N PRO A 79 8.51 1.72 12.89
CA PRO A 79 9.77 1.76 12.16
C PRO A 79 10.62 0.50 12.37
N LEU A 80 10.87 -0.25 11.30
CA LEU A 80 11.84 -1.34 11.29
C LEU A 80 13.22 -0.79 10.92
N VAL A 81 14.22 -1.08 11.74
CA VAL A 81 15.61 -0.67 11.52
C VAL A 81 16.52 -1.88 11.58
N PHE A 82 17.34 -2.05 10.56
CA PHE A 82 18.36 -3.09 10.48
C PHE A 82 19.68 -2.50 10.01
N ASP A 83 20.77 -2.85 10.72
CA ASP A 83 22.12 -2.33 10.46
C ASP A 83 22.20 -0.79 10.33
N GLY A 84 21.40 -0.08 11.13
CA GLY A 84 21.32 1.39 11.12
C GLY A 84 20.47 1.99 9.98
N TYR A 85 19.91 1.17 9.09
CA TYR A 85 19.03 1.60 8.00
C TYR A 85 17.57 1.37 8.36
N ARG A 86 16.71 2.37 8.12
CA ARG A 86 15.26 2.22 8.16
C ARG A 86 14.81 1.45 6.92
N LEU A 87 14.02 0.40 7.11
CA LEU A 87 13.51 -0.45 6.03
C LEU A 87 12.14 0.06 5.55
N PRO A 88 11.81 -0.09 4.25
CA PRO A 88 10.53 0.37 3.67
C PRO A 88 9.39 -0.61 3.97
N ALA A 89 9.14 -0.89 5.26
CA ALA A 89 8.03 -1.74 5.67
C ALA A 89 6.69 -1.03 5.42
N SER A 90 5.82 -1.66 4.62
CA SER A 90 4.49 -1.15 4.30
C SER A 90 3.49 -2.28 4.09
N TYR A 91 2.32 -2.18 4.73
CA TYR A 91 1.21 -3.11 4.46
C TYR A 91 0.62 -2.92 3.07
N ALA A 92 0.81 -1.76 2.42
CA ALA A 92 0.32 -1.48 1.07
C ALA A 92 1.02 -2.33 -0.01
N ASN A 93 2.18 -2.90 0.30
CA ASN A 93 2.94 -3.76 -0.59
C ASN A 93 2.38 -5.20 -0.66
N PHE A 94 1.05 -5.32 -0.60
CA PHE A 94 0.31 -6.58 -0.70
C PHE A 94 0.09 -7.02 -2.16
N TYR A 95 -0.13 -8.32 -2.35
CA TYR A 95 -0.46 -8.92 -3.64
C TYR A 95 -1.93 -9.37 -3.68
N ILE A 96 -2.67 -9.02 -4.74
CA ILE A 96 -4.04 -9.48 -4.98
C ILE A 96 -4.01 -10.66 -5.96
N GLY A 97 -4.35 -11.84 -5.47
CA GLY A 97 -4.57 -13.05 -6.27
C GLY A 97 -6.04 -13.25 -6.66
N ASN A 98 -6.30 -14.35 -7.37
CA ASN A 98 -7.66 -14.69 -7.81
C ASN A 98 -8.62 -14.90 -6.63
N THR A 99 -8.17 -15.59 -5.58
CA THR A 99 -9.00 -15.96 -4.41
C THR A 99 -8.40 -15.49 -3.08
N VAL A 100 -7.23 -14.85 -3.11
CA VAL A 100 -6.47 -14.47 -1.91
C VAL A 100 -5.91 -13.07 -2.03
N VAL A 101 -5.63 -12.44 -0.89
CA VAL A 101 -4.80 -11.24 -0.79
C VAL A 101 -3.65 -11.55 0.17
N LEU A 102 -2.41 -11.48 -0.30
CA LEU A 102 -1.23 -11.77 0.51
C LEU A 102 -0.68 -10.44 1.03
N VAL A 103 -0.66 -10.28 2.36
CA VAL A 103 -0.30 -9.03 3.03
C VAL A 103 1.01 -9.23 3.80
N PRO A 104 2.04 -8.40 3.63
CA PRO A 104 3.25 -8.50 4.43
C PRO A 104 2.94 -8.19 5.90
N THR A 105 3.53 -8.94 6.83
CA THR A 105 3.43 -8.66 8.28
C THR A 105 4.81 -8.57 8.91
N PHE A 106 4.92 -7.79 9.99
CA PHE A 106 6.20 -7.35 10.54
C PHE A 106 6.38 -7.68 12.02
N ASN A 107 5.49 -8.50 12.61
CA ASN A 107 5.44 -8.78 14.05
C ASN A 107 5.15 -7.49 14.85
N ASP A 108 4.22 -6.70 14.32
CA ASP A 108 3.82 -5.37 14.79
C ASP A 108 2.33 -5.39 15.18
N PRO A 109 1.89 -4.65 16.22
CA PRO A 109 0.48 -4.60 16.59
C PRO A 109 -0.45 -4.15 15.45
N HIS A 110 0.01 -3.31 14.53
CA HIS A 110 -0.79 -2.88 13.37
C HIS A 110 -0.96 -3.97 12.31
N ASP A 111 -0.24 -5.11 12.41
CA ASP A 111 -0.44 -6.26 11.51
C ASP A 111 -1.93 -6.66 11.51
N ARG A 112 -2.52 -6.76 12.71
CA ARG A 112 -3.93 -7.15 12.86
C ARG A 112 -4.89 -6.09 12.32
N GLU A 113 -4.57 -4.81 12.49
CA GLU A 113 -5.39 -3.71 11.99
C GLU A 113 -5.40 -3.69 10.46
N ALA A 114 -4.21 -3.75 9.83
CA ALA A 114 -4.08 -3.79 8.39
C ALA A 114 -4.78 -5.01 7.77
N LEU A 115 -4.61 -6.19 8.37
CA LEU A 115 -5.31 -7.40 7.95
C LEU A 115 -6.83 -7.27 8.08
N GLY A 116 -7.33 -6.64 9.15
CA GLY A 116 -8.75 -6.39 9.36
C GLY A 116 -9.35 -5.49 8.28
N ILE A 117 -8.72 -4.33 8.04
CA ILE A 117 -9.13 -3.37 7.00
C ILE A 117 -9.17 -4.06 5.63
N LEU A 118 -8.10 -4.77 5.26
CA LEU A 118 -8.04 -5.44 3.96
C LEU A 118 -9.07 -6.59 3.86
N SER A 119 -9.39 -7.27 4.96
CA SER A 119 -10.42 -8.31 4.98
C SER A 119 -11.82 -7.75 4.71
N GLU A 120 -12.13 -6.57 5.25
CA GLU A 120 -13.40 -5.88 4.97
C GLU A 120 -13.48 -5.42 3.50
N LEU A 121 -12.36 -5.01 2.92
CA LEU A 121 -12.28 -4.51 1.54
C LEU A 121 -12.32 -5.61 0.48
N PHE A 122 -11.93 -6.83 0.84
CA PHE A 122 -11.91 -7.97 -0.07
C PHE A 122 -12.80 -9.11 0.43
N PRO A 123 -14.13 -8.92 0.53
CA PRO A 123 -15.04 -9.90 1.14
C PRO A 123 -15.07 -11.25 0.41
N ASP A 124 -14.77 -11.25 -0.90
CA ASP A 124 -14.75 -12.44 -1.74
C ASP A 124 -13.37 -13.13 -1.82
N ARG A 125 -12.38 -12.68 -1.03
CA ARG A 125 -11.03 -13.25 -1.00
C ARG A 125 -10.59 -13.55 0.42
N THR A 126 -9.73 -14.54 0.55
CA THR A 126 -9.06 -14.81 1.83
C THR A 126 -7.84 -13.90 1.98
N VAL A 127 -7.83 -13.05 3.00
CA VAL A 127 -6.66 -12.24 3.35
C VAL A 127 -5.71 -13.06 4.22
N VAL A 128 -4.45 -13.17 3.80
CA VAL A 128 -3.42 -13.99 4.44
C VAL A 128 -2.21 -13.11 4.74
N GLY A 129 -1.88 -12.98 6.03
CA GLY A 129 -0.64 -12.36 6.47
C GLY A 129 0.56 -13.29 6.26
N ILE A 130 1.64 -12.77 5.67
CA ILE A 130 2.91 -13.48 5.50
C ILE A 130 4.00 -12.65 6.17
N HIS A 131 4.69 -13.25 7.13
CA HIS A 131 5.78 -12.57 7.81
C HIS A 131 6.89 -12.20 6.81
N ALA A 132 7.17 -10.91 6.69
CA ALA A 132 8.06 -10.33 5.69
C ALA A 132 9.25 -9.58 6.31
N GLY A 133 9.55 -9.80 7.60
CA GLY A 133 10.64 -9.13 8.31
C GLY A 133 12.01 -9.36 7.68
N ASP A 134 12.29 -10.59 7.21
CA ASP A 134 13.54 -10.88 6.50
C ASP A 134 13.51 -10.39 5.05
N VAL A 135 12.34 -10.41 4.41
CA VAL A 135 12.18 -10.04 2.99
C VAL A 135 12.35 -8.54 2.80
N VAL A 136 11.80 -7.72 3.70
CA VAL A 136 11.87 -6.26 3.62
C VAL A 136 13.29 -5.71 3.77
N TRP A 137 14.23 -6.52 4.26
CA TRP A 137 15.65 -6.16 4.22
C TRP A 137 16.17 -6.01 2.79
N GLY A 138 15.56 -6.70 1.82
CA GLY A 138 15.80 -6.50 0.39
C GLY A 138 15.11 -5.26 -0.19
N PHE A 139 14.64 -4.33 0.65
CA PHE A 139 13.98 -3.06 0.27
C PHE A 139 12.64 -3.20 -0.46
N GLY A 140 11.97 -4.35 -0.34
CA GLY A 140 10.62 -4.54 -0.87
C GLY A 140 9.96 -5.79 -0.29
N THR A 141 8.66 -5.99 -0.54
CA THR A 141 7.94 -7.17 -0.02
C THR A 141 7.13 -7.92 -1.09
N LEU A 142 5.95 -8.43 -0.75
CA LEU A 142 5.21 -9.40 -1.54
C LEU A 142 4.83 -8.86 -2.92
N HIS A 143 4.39 -7.61 -3.01
CA HIS A 143 4.03 -7.00 -4.29
C HIS A 143 5.24 -6.92 -5.22
N CYS A 144 6.38 -6.43 -4.72
CA CYS A 144 7.62 -6.26 -5.50
C CYS A 144 8.16 -7.58 -6.09
N LEU A 145 7.88 -8.71 -5.43
CA LEU A 145 8.32 -10.04 -5.86
C LEU A 145 7.38 -10.72 -6.86
N THR A 146 6.25 -10.08 -7.19
CA THR A 146 5.18 -10.71 -7.99
C THR A 146 4.87 -9.93 -9.26
N GLN A 147 4.36 -10.64 -10.27
CA GLN A 147 3.81 -10.05 -11.48
C GLN A 147 2.65 -10.92 -11.96
N GLN A 148 1.43 -10.38 -11.92
CA GLN A 148 0.25 -11.10 -12.40
C GLN A 148 0.23 -11.17 -13.94
N GLN A 149 -0.20 -12.32 -14.46
CA GLN A 149 -0.54 -12.48 -15.86
C GLN A 149 -2.07 -12.59 -16.00
N PRO A 150 -2.76 -11.56 -16.51
CA PRO A 150 -4.20 -11.62 -16.73
C PRO A 150 -4.57 -12.78 -17.66
N ALA A 151 -5.64 -13.50 -17.32
CA ALA A 151 -6.23 -14.46 -18.25
C ALA A 151 -6.82 -13.73 -19.46
N LEU A 152 -6.72 -14.34 -20.64
CA LEU A 152 -7.42 -13.82 -21.82
C LEU A 152 -8.93 -13.81 -21.59
N PRO A 153 -9.66 -12.78 -22.08
CA PRO A 153 -11.11 -12.80 -22.09
C PRO A 153 -11.61 -14.09 -22.77
N ARG A 154 -12.61 -14.73 -22.18
CA ARG A 154 -13.32 -15.85 -22.82
C ARG A 154 -14.29 -15.32 -23.87
#